data_AF-A0A1J0ENH6-F1
#
_entry.id   AF-A0A1J0ENH6-F1
#
_cell.length_a   1.000
_cell.length_b   1.000
_cell.length_c   1.000
_cell.angle_alpha   90.00
_cell.angle_beta   90.00
_cell.angle_gamma   90.00
#
_symmetry.space_group_name_H-M   'P 1'
#
loop_
_entity.id
_entity.type
_entity.pdbx_description
1 polymer ?
#
loop_
_entity_poly.entity_id
_entity_poly.type
_entity_poly.pdbx_seq_one_letter_code
_entity_poly.pdbx_strand_id
1 'polypeptide(L)'
;MVKFTNLESIFELANPETVFEFKNQETILESKSNLSLDTIIENSLTSLKDILEIVRPDDNFNEVLDEVSCAIEDEKTNHETLITLNFESVFPGTELPRKNDALFCLACAACLQAKKLNISDNKNKAWALITYANQLIGQAMESFNQEHKANEALSRQRKGGEATKEKHLIVRDEMIRLLRELAPPPTGWKNKKQAAEVIGEALERFIMEKGLGTIITDPEATAKNWLYALKETEIQEAFKASSTKHKTQKTEEPLTYSILRMQVTR
;
A
#
# COMPACT_ATOMS: atom_id res chain seq x y z
N MET A 1 -10.65 -16.16 0.62
CA MET A 1 -11.74 -16.05 -0.38
C MET A 1 -12.06 -14.58 -0.59
N VAL A 2 -11.26 -13.92 -1.44
CA VAL A 2 -11.54 -12.55 -1.87
C VAL A 2 -12.60 -12.67 -2.94
N LYS A 3 -13.83 -12.24 -2.65
CA LYS A 3 -14.82 -12.04 -3.72
C LYS A 3 -14.19 -11.06 -4.70
N PHE A 4 -14.06 -11.41 -5.98
CA PHE A 4 -13.81 -10.42 -7.04
C PHE A 4 -14.95 -9.42 -6.94
N THR A 5 -14.71 -8.33 -6.22
CA THR A 5 -15.74 -7.33 -5.94
C THR A 5 -16.07 -6.70 -7.27
N ASN A 6 -17.16 -7.21 -7.85
CA ASN A 6 -17.93 -6.64 -8.94
C ASN A 6 -17.51 -7.05 -10.37
N LEU A 7 -17.36 -8.35 -10.65
CA LEU A 7 -17.29 -8.88 -12.03
C LEU A 7 -18.45 -8.37 -12.89
N GLU A 8 -19.67 -8.32 -12.34
CA GLU A 8 -20.87 -7.76 -12.97
C GLU A 8 -20.64 -6.32 -13.49
N SER A 9 -20.07 -5.43 -12.65
CA SER A 9 -19.76 -4.07 -13.11
C SER A 9 -18.68 -3.97 -14.18
N ILE A 10 -17.77 -4.96 -14.27
CA ILE A 10 -16.70 -4.97 -15.27
C ILE A 10 -17.29 -5.23 -16.66
N PHE A 11 -18.33 -6.06 -16.72
CA PHE A 11 -18.99 -6.41 -17.98
C PHE A 11 -20.15 -5.47 -18.35
N GLU A 12 -20.82 -4.83 -17.38
CA GLU A 12 -21.87 -3.82 -17.63
C GLU A 12 -21.36 -2.56 -18.35
N LEU A 13 -20.05 -2.28 -18.33
CA LEU A 13 -19.45 -1.05 -18.85
C LEU A 13 -19.07 -1.09 -20.35
N ALA A 14 -19.43 -2.15 -21.08
CA ALA A 14 -19.06 -2.30 -22.49
C ALA A 14 -20.09 -1.64 -23.43
N ASN A 15 -19.69 -0.55 -24.11
CA ASN A 15 -20.50 0.11 -25.14
C ASN A 15 -19.95 -0.25 -26.54
N PRO A 16 -20.68 -1.03 -27.35
CA PRO A 16 -20.14 -1.62 -28.58
C PRO A 16 -20.33 -0.68 -29.78
N GLU A 17 -19.28 0.02 -30.21
CA GLU A 17 -19.23 0.54 -31.58
C GLU A 17 -17.90 0.20 -32.26
N THR A 18 -18.05 -0.39 -33.45
CA THR A 18 -17.07 -0.82 -34.48
C THR A 18 -16.37 -2.19 -34.30
N VAL A 19 -16.75 -3.12 -35.18
CA VAL A 19 -16.22 -4.50 -35.30
C VAL A 19 -15.26 -4.57 -36.49
N PHE A 20 -14.09 -5.17 -36.29
CA PHE A 20 -13.15 -5.57 -37.35
C PHE A 20 -13.67 -6.84 -38.06
N GLU A 21 -13.98 -6.75 -39.36
CA GLU A 21 -14.22 -7.94 -40.19
C GLU A 21 -12.88 -8.60 -40.57
N PHE A 22 -12.51 -9.69 -39.90
CA PHE A 22 -11.43 -10.57 -40.37
C PHE A 22 -11.97 -11.62 -41.34
N LYS A 23 -11.72 -11.44 -42.64
CA LYS A 23 -11.83 -12.50 -43.66
C LYS A 23 -10.46 -13.11 -43.91
N ASN A 24 -10.13 -14.20 -43.24
CA ASN A 24 -9.12 -15.12 -43.77
C ASN A 24 -9.28 -16.53 -43.21
N GLN A 25 -9.21 -17.54 -44.08
CA GLN A 25 -9.55 -18.94 -43.79
C GLN A 25 -8.39 -19.80 -43.26
N GLU A 26 -7.18 -19.26 -43.13
CA GLU A 26 -6.07 -19.83 -42.35
C GLU A 26 -5.27 -18.63 -41.82
N THR A 27 -5.06 -18.54 -40.51
CA THR A 27 -4.23 -17.48 -39.95
C THR A 27 -2.75 -17.83 -40.17
N ILE A 28 -1.91 -16.82 -40.39
CA ILE A 28 -0.44 -16.96 -40.57
C ILE A 28 0.20 -17.75 -39.38
N LEU A 29 -0.47 -17.79 -38.22
CA LEU A 29 -0.06 -18.54 -37.04
C LEU A 29 -0.16 -20.06 -37.22
N GLU A 30 -1.22 -20.58 -37.86
CA GLU A 30 -1.36 -22.03 -38.11
C GLU A 30 -0.30 -22.52 -39.10
N SER A 31 -0.06 -21.74 -40.16
CA SER A 31 0.91 -22.09 -41.21
C SER A 31 2.38 -22.06 -40.78
N LYS A 32 2.72 -21.41 -39.66
CA LYS A 32 4.11 -21.25 -39.18
C LYS A 32 4.44 -21.98 -37.88
N SER A 33 3.46 -22.33 -37.05
CA SER A 33 3.73 -22.84 -35.70
C SER A 33 3.52 -24.34 -35.50
N ASN A 34 2.91 -25.06 -36.46
CA ASN A 34 2.43 -26.45 -36.28
C ASN A 34 1.49 -26.64 -35.07
N LEU A 35 1.03 -25.56 -34.42
CA LEU A 35 0.16 -25.63 -33.25
C LEU A 35 -1.29 -25.47 -33.68
N SER A 36 -2.15 -26.36 -33.20
CA SER A 36 -3.61 -26.20 -33.36
C SER A 36 -4.12 -25.05 -32.49
N LEU A 37 -5.25 -24.47 -32.89
CA LEU A 37 -5.94 -23.45 -32.11
C LEU A 37 -6.25 -23.92 -30.67
N ASP A 38 -6.66 -25.18 -30.49
CA ASP A 38 -6.85 -25.77 -29.16
C ASP A 38 -5.57 -25.74 -28.33
N THR A 39 -4.43 -26.12 -28.92
CA THR A 39 -3.14 -26.11 -28.22
C THR A 39 -2.77 -24.68 -27.80
N ILE A 40 -3.06 -23.69 -28.64
CA ILE A 40 -2.79 -22.28 -28.33
C ILE A 40 -3.69 -21.80 -27.18
N ILE A 41 -4.97 -22.15 -27.20
CA ILE A 41 -5.92 -21.82 -26.11
C ILE A 41 -5.44 -22.42 -24.79
N GLU A 42 -5.06 -23.70 -24.77
CA GLU A 42 -4.57 -24.36 -23.56
C GLU A 42 -3.25 -23.77 -23.05
N ASN A 43 -2.34 -23.39 -23.96
CA ASN A 43 -1.10 -22.70 -23.58
C ASN A 43 -1.38 -21.32 -22.97
N SER A 44 -2.36 -20.58 -23.50
CA SER A 44 -2.77 -19.29 -22.94
C SER A 44 -3.43 -19.44 -21.57
N LEU A 45 -4.27 -20.46 -21.38
CA LEU A 45 -4.85 -20.79 -20.06
C LEU A 45 -3.79 -21.21 -19.05
N THR A 46 -2.79 -21.99 -19.47
CA THR A 46 -1.64 -22.36 -18.62
C THR A 46 -0.85 -21.11 -18.22
N SER A 47 -0.61 -20.20 -19.16
CA SER A 47 0.08 -18.93 -18.87
C SER A 47 -0.69 -18.07 -17.87
N LEU A 48 -2.02 -18.04 -17.96
CA LEU A 48 -2.88 -17.36 -16.99
C LEU A 48 -2.83 -18.01 -15.61
N LYS A 49 -2.81 -19.35 -15.55
CA LYS A 49 -2.62 -20.07 -14.29
C LYS A 49 -1.30 -19.70 -13.62
N ASP A 50 -0.20 -19.71 -14.38
CA ASP A 50 1.13 -19.35 -13.87
C ASP A 50 1.16 -17.91 -13.33
N ILE A 51 0.50 -16.98 -14.02
CA ILE A 51 0.35 -15.59 -13.55
C ILE A 51 -0.41 -15.56 -12.22
N LEU A 52 -1.53 -16.27 -12.11
CA LEU A 52 -2.32 -16.28 -10.88
C LEU A 52 -1.52 -16.86 -9.71
N GLU A 53 -0.79 -17.95 -9.91
CA GLU A 53 0.03 -18.56 -8.86
C GLU A 53 1.13 -17.62 -8.35
N ILE A 54 1.70 -16.78 -9.22
CA ILE A 54 2.71 -15.79 -8.83
C ILE A 54 2.09 -14.63 -8.05
N VAL A 55 0.94 -14.13 -8.51
CA VAL A 55 0.34 -12.90 -7.98
C VAL A 55 -0.52 -13.18 -6.76
N ARG A 56 -1.27 -14.29 -6.79
CA ARG A 56 -2.27 -14.70 -5.80
C ARG A 56 -2.17 -16.21 -5.54
N PRO A 57 -1.12 -16.65 -4.83
CA PRO A 57 -0.87 -18.08 -4.56
C PRO A 57 -1.97 -18.75 -3.74
N ASP A 58 -2.81 -17.97 -3.06
CA ASP A 58 -3.93 -18.46 -2.25
C ASP A 58 -5.23 -18.69 -3.07
N ASP A 59 -5.30 -18.18 -4.30
CA ASP A 59 -6.48 -18.30 -5.17
C ASP A 59 -6.40 -19.56 -6.04
N ASN A 60 -7.52 -20.27 -6.19
CA ASN A 60 -7.60 -21.47 -7.03
C ASN A 60 -7.99 -21.09 -8.46
N PHE A 61 -7.09 -21.30 -9.42
CA PHE A 61 -7.33 -20.95 -10.83
C PHE A 61 -8.61 -21.56 -11.41
N ASN A 62 -8.96 -22.79 -11.04
CA ASN A 62 -10.18 -23.43 -11.54
C ASN A 62 -11.43 -22.75 -10.98
N GLU A 63 -11.42 -22.35 -9.71
CA GLU A 63 -12.54 -21.60 -9.10
C GLU A 63 -12.70 -20.24 -9.78
N VAL A 64 -11.60 -19.56 -10.10
CA VAL A 64 -11.63 -18.29 -10.85
C VAL A 64 -12.20 -18.49 -12.26
N LEU A 65 -11.77 -19.53 -12.97
CA LEU A 65 -12.32 -19.84 -14.29
C LEU A 65 -13.81 -20.18 -14.23
N ASP A 66 -14.26 -20.90 -13.21
CA ASP A 66 -15.68 -21.23 -13.02
C ASP A 66 -16.49 -19.97 -12.75
N GLU A 67 -16.03 -19.07 -11.88
CA GLU A 67 -16.67 -17.77 -11.62
C GLU A 67 -16.76 -16.91 -12.89
N VAL A 68 -15.67 -16.82 -13.66
CA VAL A 68 -15.65 -16.09 -14.93
C VAL A 68 -16.58 -16.75 -15.96
N SER A 69 -16.62 -18.08 -16.01
CA SER A 69 -17.52 -18.81 -16.93
C SER A 69 -18.99 -18.55 -16.61
N CYS A 70 -19.36 -18.56 -15.32
CA CYS A 70 -20.71 -18.23 -14.88
C CYS A 70 -21.09 -16.80 -15.27
N ALA A 71 -20.22 -15.82 -15.03
CA ALA A 71 -20.48 -14.42 -15.39
C ALA A 71 -20.74 -14.24 -16.90
N ILE A 72 -19.94 -14.89 -17.75
CA ILE A 72 -20.13 -14.85 -19.21
C ILE A 72 -21.50 -15.44 -19.63
N GLU A 73 -21.92 -16.52 -18.97
CA GLU A 73 -23.17 -17.21 -19.28
C GLU A 73 -24.39 -16.42 -18.82
N ASP A 74 -24.33 -15.81 -17.64
CA ASP A 74 -25.41 -15.04 -17.04
C ASP A 74 -25.68 -13.72 -17.79
N GLU A 75 -24.63 -13.08 -18.31
CA GLU A 75 -24.73 -11.78 -18.96
C GLU A 75 -24.98 -11.83 -20.47
N LYS A 76 -25.00 -13.03 -21.08
CA LYS A 76 -25.08 -13.21 -22.55
C LYS A 76 -24.03 -12.38 -23.31
N THR A 77 -22.85 -12.19 -22.71
CA THR A 77 -21.82 -11.29 -23.22
C THR A 77 -21.27 -11.80 -24.56
N ASN A 78 -21.54 -11.07 -25.63
CA ASN A 78 -21.13 -11.43 -26.99
C ASN A 78 -19.61 -11.25 -27.18
N HIS A 79 -18.97 -12.09 -28.00
CA HIS A 79 -17.54 -11.99 -28.32
C HIS A 79 -17.09 -10.60 -28.81
N GLU A 80 -17.95 -9.88 -29.54
CA GLU A 80 -17.69 -8.50 -29.99
C GLU A 80 -17.61 -7.52 -28.82
N THR A 81 -18.43 -7.71 -27.78
CA THR A 81 -18.46 -6.88 -26.56
C THR A 81 -17.15 -7.03 -25.77
N LEU A 82 -16.59 -8.24 -25.69
CA LEU A 82 -15.31 -8.47 -25.02
C LEU A 82 -14.14 -7.81 -25.75
N ILE A 83 -14.09 -7.92 -27.09
CA ILE A 83 -12.98 -7.38 -27.89
C ILE A 83 -13.01 -5.85 -27.93
N THR A 84 -14.21 -5.25 -27.89
CA THR A 84 -14.40 -3.79 -27.95
C THR A 84 -14.20 -3.09 -26.60
N LEU A 85 -13.94 -3.84 -25.53
CA LEU A 85 -13.79 -3.30 -24.18
C LEU A 85 -12.51 -2.46 -24.09
N ASN A 86 -12.67 -1.13 -24.16
CA ASN A 86 -11.57 -0.19 -24.06
C ASN A 86 -11.18 0.02 -22.60
N PHE A 87 -10.17 -0.74 -22.18
CA PHE A 87 -9.69 -0.77 -20.80
C PHE A 87 -9.28 0.60 -20.24
N GLU A 88 -8.69 1.47 -21.05
CA GLU A 88 -8.28 2.82 -20.60
C GLU A 88 -9.48 3.73 -20.33
N SER A 89 -10.60 3.49 -21.01
CA SER A 89 -11.83 4.24 -20.78
C SER A 89 -12.61 3.74 -19.56
N VAL A 90 -12.56 2.43 -19.28
CA VAL A 90 -13.27 1.78 -18.17
C VAL A 90 -12.50 1.92 -16.84
N PHE A 91 -11.16 1.87 -16.88
CA PHE A 91 -10.31 1.99 -15.70
C PHE A 91 -9.29 3.13 -15.85
N PRO A 92 -9.71 4.40 -15.67
CA PRO A 92 -8.79 5.52 -15.74
C PRO A 92 -7.76 5.51 -14.59
N GLY A 93 -6.54 5.11 -14.93
CA GLY A 93 -5.28 5.71 -14.48
C GLY A 93 -4.84 5.67 -13.01
N THR A 94 -5.58 5.12 -12.04
CA THR A 94 -5.15 5.23 -10.62
C THR A 94 -5.29 3.99 -9.72
N GLU A 95 -6.14 3.01 -10.06
CA GLU A 95 -6.29 1.79 -9.27
C GLU A 95 -5.63 0.58 -9.94
N LEU A 96 -4.30 0.52 -9.85
CA LEU A 96 -3.48 -0.55 -10.45
C LEU A 96 -4.01 -1.97 -10.12
N PRO A 97 -4.35 -2.29 -8.86
CA PRO A 97 -4.82 -3.64 -8.52
C PRO A 97 -6.13 -4.02 -9.20
N ARG A 98 -7.10 -3.09 -9.27
CA ARG A 98 -8.38 -3.35 -9.97
C ARG A 98 -8.19 -3.50 -11.47
N LYS A 99 -7.30 -2.69 -12.05
CA LYS A 99 -6.90 -2.82 -13.45
C LYS A 99 -6.25 -4.17 -13.73
N ASN A 100 -5.39 -4.66 -12.83
CA ASN A 100 -4.74 -5.95 -12.98
C ASN A 100 -5.74 -7.10 -12.95
N ASP A 101 -6.68 -7.06 -12.01
CA ASP A 101 -7.73 -8.06 -11.86
C ASP A 101 -8.65 -8.11 -13.07
N ALA A 102 -9.06 -6.94 -13.57
CA ALA A 102 -9.92 -6.88 -14.75
C ALA A 102 -9.20 -7.33 -16.03
N LEU A 103 -7.90 -7.02 -16.21
CA LEU A 103 -7.11 -7.55 -17.34
C LEU A 103 -7.04 -9.07 -17.28
N PHE A 104 -6.79 -9.62 -16.09
CA PHE A 104 -6.72 -11.06 -15.86
C PHE A 104 -8.06 -11.75 -16.15
N CYS A 105 -9.16 -11.23 -15.61
CA CYS A 105 -10.49 -11.80 -15.79
C CYS A 105 -10.95 -11.75 -17.26
N LEU A 106 -10.68 -10.64 -17.96
CA LEU A 106 -10.99 -10.53 -19.40
C LEU A 106 -10.15 -11.48 -20.25
N ALA A 107 -8.88 -11.69 -19.92
CA ALA A 107 -8.04 -12.65 -20.61
C ALA A 107 -8.59 -14.09 -20.42
N CYS A 108 -9.01 -14.43 -19.20
CA CYS A 108 -9.69 -15.70 -18.92
C CYS A 108 -10.98 -15.82 -19.74
N ALA A 109 -11.82 -14.79 -19.73
CA ALA A 109 -13.09 -14.77 -20.46
C ALA A 109 -12.89 -14.95 -21.97
N ALA A 110 -11.92 -14.26 -22.56
CA ALA A 110 -11.58 -14.37 -23.96
C ALA A 110 -11.07 -15.79 -24.32
N CYS A 111 -10.25 -16.42 -23.47
CA CYS A 111 -9.83 -17.81 -23.66
C CYS A 111 -11.01 -18.80 -23.60
N LEU A 112 -11.90 -18.65 -22.62
CA LEU A 112 -13.08 -19.50 -22.47
C LEU A 112 -14.04 -19.36 -23.66
N GLN A 113 -14.29 -18.13 -24.13
CA GLN A 113 -15.11 -17.90 -25.31
C GLN A 113 -14.43 -18.42 -26.59
N ALA A 114 -13.11 -18.25 -26.73
CA ALA A 114 -12.36 -18.82 -27.86
C ALA A 114 -12.51 -20.35 -27.90
N LYS A 115 -12.42 -21.01 -26.73
CA LYS A 115 -12.64 -22.46 -26.60
C LYS A 115 -14.04 -22.88 -27.03
N LYS A 116 -15.08 -22.19 -26.53
CA LYS A 116 -16.49 -22.43 -26.91
C LYS A 116 -16.71 -22.27 -28.42
N LEU A 117 -16.15 -21.23 -29.03
CA LEU A 117 -16.27 -20.96 -30.47
C LEU A 117 -15.46 -21.94 -31.33
N ASN A 118 -14.31 -22.41 -30.86
CA ASN A 118 -13.54 -23.43 -31.57
C ASN A 118 -14.30 -24.77 -31.61
N ILE A 119 -14.91 -25.18 -30.50
CA ILE A 119 -15.78 -26.37 -30.43
C ILE A 119 -16.99 -26.24 -31.36
N SER A 120 -17.52 -25.02 -31.51
CA SER A 120 -18.67 -24.71 -32.38
C SER A 120 -18.28 -24.48 -33.85
N ASP A 121 -17.05 -24.85 -34.25
CA ASP A 121 -16.45 -24.68 -35.59
C ASP A 121 -16.45 -23.23 -36.11
N ASN A 122 -16.51 -22.25 -35.20
CA ASN A 122 -16.42 -20.83 -35.54
C ASN A 122 -14.98 -20.32 -35.39
N LYS A 123 -14.08 -20.92 -36.18
CA LYS A 123 -12.62 -20.74 -36.04
C LYS A 123 -12.15 -19.30 -36.18
N ASN A 124 -12.74 -18.51 -37.07
CA ASN A 124 -12.34 -17.11 -37.27
C ASN A 124 -12.58 -16.27 -36.01
N LYS A 125 -13.73 -16.45 -35.35
CA LYS A 125 -14.04 -15.74 -34.11
C LYS A 125 -13.20 -16.23 -32.94
N ALA A 126 -12.94 -17.54 -32.88
CA ALA A 126 -12.05 -18.11 -31.89
C ALA A 126 -10.61 -17.56 -32.04
N TRP A 127 -10.12 -17.42 -33.28
CA TRP A 127 -8.83 -16.81 -33.59
C TRP A 127 -8.73 -15.34 -33.17
N ALA A 128 -9.79 -14.56 -33.39
CA ALA A 128 -9.84 -13.16 -32.95
C ALA A 128 -9.76 -13.05 -31.41
N LEU A 129 -10.54 -13.87 -30.70
CA LEU A 129 -10.57 -13.87 -29.24
C LEU A 129 -9.26 -14.35 -28.63
N ILE A 130 -8.63 -15.40 -29.14
CA ILE A 130 -7.36 -15.88 -28.57
C ILE A 130 -6.22 -14.87 -28.82
N THR A 131 -6.25 -14.16 -29.95
CA THR A 131 -5.30 -13.07 -30.22
C THR A 131 -5.47 -11.94 -29.20
N TYR A 132 -6.73 -11.55 -28.95
CA TYR A 132 -7.07 -10.56 -27.94
C TYR A 132 -6.67 -11.01 -26.52
N ALA A 133 -6.96 -12.26 -26.17
CA ALA A 133 -6.57 -12.83 -24.88
C ALA A 133 -5.05 -12.77 -24.67
N ASN A 134 -4.25 -13.13 -25.68
CA ASN A 134 -2.79 -13.06 -25.59
C ASN A 134 -2.26 -11.64 -25.43
N GLN A 135 -2.91 -10.64 -26.06
CA GLN A 135 -2.59 -9.23 -25.82
C GLN A 135 -2.87 -8.85 -24.35
N LEU A 136 -4.03 -9.24 -23.82
CA LEU A 136 -4.39 -8.96 -22.42
C LEU A 136 -3.46 -9.66 -21.42
N ILE A 137 -3.05 -10.91 -21.70
CA ILE A 137 -2.05 -11.64 -20.90
C ILE A 137 -0.74 -10.84 -20.83
N GLY A 138 -0.26 -10.34 -21.96
CA GLY A 138 0.95 -9.52 -22.01
C GLY A 138 0.82 -8.23 -21.18
N GLN A 139 -0.33 -7.56 -21.26
CA GLN A 139 -0.60 -6.36 -20.46
C GLN A 139 -0.70 -6.66 -18.96
N ALA A 140 -1.38 -7.76 -18.59
CA ALA A 140 -1.50 -8.18 -17.20
C ALA A 140 -0.13 -8.48 -16.60
N MET A 141 0.70 -9.26 -17.31
CA MET A 141 2.06 -9.61 -16.88
C MET A 141 2.92 -8.38 -16.61
N GLU A 142 2.93 -7.41 -17.52
CA GLU A 142 3.69 -6.16 -17.35
C GLU A 142 3.19 -5.37 -16.13
N SER A 143 1.87 -5.26 -15.98
CA SER A 143 1.28 -4.49 -14.89
C SER A 143 1.52 -5.13 -13.51
N PHE A 144 1.48 -6.47 -13.42
CA PHE A 144 1.86 -7.19 -12.19
C PHE A 144 3.35 -7.02 -11.85
N ASN A 145 4.24 -7.03 -12.85
CA ASN A 145 5.67 -6.78 -12.64
C ASN A 145 5.93 -5.37 -12.09
N GLN A 146 5.16 -4.37 -12.53
CA GLN A 146 5.25 -3.01 -12.01
C GLN A 146 4.78 -2.92 -10.56
N GLU A 147 3.66 -3.57 -10.23
CA GLU A 147 3.15 -3.66 -8.86
C GLU A 147 4.15 -4.35 -7.93
N HIS A 148 4.73 -5.48 -8.35
CA HIS A 148 5.74 -6.20 -7.58
C HIS A 148 6.95 -5.30 -7.26
N LYS A 149 7.50 -4.61 -8.27
CA LYS A 149 8.62 -3.66 -8.09
C LYS A 149 8.26 -2.52 -7.13
N ALA A 150 7.04 -1.97 -7.23
CA ALA A 150 6.56 -0.93 -6.34
C ALA A 150 6.45 -1.42 -4.89
N ASN A 151 5.90 -2.63 -4.68
CA ASN A 151 5.76 -3.25 -3.37
C ASN A 151 7.13 -3.57 -2.74
N GLU A 152 8.10 -4.06 -3.51
CA GLU A 152 9.47 -4.24 -3.05
C GLU A 152 10.13 -2.92 -2.63
N ALA A 153 9.89 -1.84 -3.39
CA ALA A 153 10.41 -0.51 -3.05
C ALA A 153 9.80 -0.01 -1.73
N LEU A 154 8.48 -0.16 -1.56
CA LEU A 154 7.78 0.19 -0.31
C LEU A 154 8.25 -0.67 0.87
N SER A 155 8.47 -1.97 0.67
CA SER A 155 9.02 -2.87 1.69
C SER A 155 10.41 -2.44 2.14
N ARG A 156 11.29 -2.10 1.19
CA ARG A 156 12.62 -1.55 1.49
C ARG A 156 12.53 -0.21 2.24
N GLN A 157 11.61 0.66 1.86
CA GLN A 157 11.37 1.92 2.55
C GLN A 157 10.86 1.72 3.99
N ARG A 158 9.96 0.76 4.22
CA ARG A 158 9.49 0.40 5.57
C ARG A 158 10.63 -0.09 6.45
N LYS A 159 11.46 -1.02 5.93
CA LYS A 159 12.65 -1.50 6.64
C LYS A 159 13.65 -0.38 6.96
N GLY A 160 13.86 0.55 6.02
CA GLY A 160 14.68 1.73 6.24
C GLY A 160 14.12 2.68 7.31
N GLY A 161 12.79 2.86 7.33
CA GLY A 161 12.09 3.65 8.34
C GLY A 161 12.16 3.03 9.74
N GLU A 162 11.98 1.71 9.84
CA GLU A 162 12.11 0.96 11.10
C GLU A 162 13.52 1.00 11.67
N ALA A 163 14.54 0.77 10.83
CA ALA A 163 15.95 0.86 11.25
C ALA A 163 16.32 2.28 11.70
N THR A 164 15.78 3.31 11.04
CA THR A 164 15.95 4.70 11.45
C THR A 164 15.26 4.98 12.78
N LYS A 165 14.06 4.43 13.00
CA LYS A 165 13.31 4.56 14.26
C LYS A 165 14.06 3.91 15.43
N GLU A 166 14.60 2.71 15.24
CA GLU A 166 15.38 2.01 16.26
C GLU A 166 16.62 2.82 16.66
N LYS A 167 17.35 3.36 15.68
CA LYS A 167 18.50 4.25 15.95
C LYS A 167 18.09 5.53 16.69
N HIS A 168 16.94 6.12 16.37
CA HIS A 168 16.42 7.27 17.11
C HIS A 168 16.05 6.91 18.56
N LEU A 169 15.53 5.71 18.82
CA LEU A 169 15.24 5.25 20.18
C LEU A 169 16.52 5.13 21.02
N ILE A 170 17.59 4.58 20.46
CA ILE A 170 18.90 4.48 21.16
C ILE A 170 19.37 5.87 21.61
N VAL A 171 19.28 6.89 20.74
CA VAL A 171 19.69 8.25 21.09
C VAL A 171 18.73 8.91 22.10
N ARG A 172 17.44 8.62 22.00
CA ARG A 172 16.42 9.09 22.96
C ARG A 172 16.65 8.52 24.36
N ASP A 173 16.88 7.22 24.47
CA ASP A 173 17.14 6.56 25.76
C ASP A 173 18.42 7.08 26.40
N GLU A 174 19.45 7.32 25.58
CA GLU A 174 20.69 7.93 26.03
C GLU A 174 20.46 9.35 26.55
N MET A 175 19.66 10.16 25.86
CA MET A 175 19.30 11.49 26.34
C MET A 175 18.58 11.44 27.70
N ILE A 176 17.68 10.48 27.90
CA ILE A 176 16.99 10.27 29.18
C ILE A 176 18.00 9.88 30.28
N ARG A 177 18.97 9.01 29.97
CA ARG A 177 20.05 8.63 30.87
C ARG A 177 20.90 9.84 31.27
N LEU A 178 21.34 10.64 30.31
CA LEU A 178 22.14 11.84 30.53
C LEU A 178 21.38 12.92 31.32
N LEU A 179 20.07 13.06 31.09
CA LEU A 179 19.20 13.95 31.88
C LEU A 179 19.19 13.61 33.38
N ARG A 180 19.40 12.33 33.73
CA ARG A 180 19.41 11.87 35.12
C ARG A 180 20.81 11.94 35.73
N GLU A 181 21.82 11.47 35.00
CA GLU A 181 23.18 11.35 35.53
C GLU A 181 23.94 12.68 35.59
N LEU A 182 23.77 13.55 34.60
CA LEU A 182 24.49 14.83 34.55
C LEU A 182 23.78 15.95 35.32
N ALA A 183 22.69 15.63 36.01
CA ALA A 183 21.94 16.60 36.80
C ALA A 183 22.82 17.16 37.94
N PRO A 184 23.09 18.48 37.99
CA PRO A 184 24.02 19.05 38.97
C PRO A 184 23.56 18.85 40.42
N PRO A 185 24.28 18.12 41.28
CA PRO A 185 23.93 18.02 42.70
C PRO A 185 24.19 19.36 43.41
N PRO A 186 23.40 19.77 44.42
CA PRO A 186 22.15 19.18 44.93
C PRO A 186 20.88 19.75 44.26
N THR A 187 21.04 20.68 43.31
CA THR A 187 19.93 21.49 42.76
C THR A 187 19.35 20.95 41.46
N GLY A 188 19.86 19.89 40.85
CA GLY A 188 19.38 19.43 39.54
C GLY A 188 19.40 20.52 38.45
N TRP A 189 18.63 20.32 37.39
CA TRP A 189 18.55 21.27 36.26
C TRP A 189 17.70 22.50 36.62
N LYS A 190 18.24 23.70 36.32
CA LYS A 190 17.52 24.97 36.56
C LYS A 190 16.53 25.30 35.45
N ASN A 191 16.86 24.95 34.21
CA ASN A 191 16.01 25.16 33.04
C ASN A 191 16.43 24.23 31.88
N LYS A 192 15.53 24.07 30.91
CA LYS A 192 15.72 23.20 29.73
C LYS A 192 16.87 23.65 28.83
N LYS A 193 17.19 24.96 28.79
CA LYS A 193 18.29 25.49 27.98
C LYS A 193 19.65 25.01 28.51
N GLN A 194 19.86 25.12 29.82
CA GLN A 194 21.08 24.63 30.48
C GLN A 194 21.23 23.11 30.32
N ALA A 195 20.13 22.36 30.44
CA ALA A 195 20.17 20.92 30.21
C ALA A 195 20.52 20.59 28.76
N ALA A 196 19.94 21.29 27.78
CA ALA A 196 20.23 21.06 26.37
C ALA A 196 21.70 21.30 25.99
N GLU A 197 22.34 22.35 26.53
CA GLU A 197 23.76 22.65 26.26
C GLU A 197 24.68 21.53 26.80
N VAL A 198 24.50 21.14 28.08
CA VAL A 198 25.35 20.11 28.71
C VAL A 198 25.10 18.71 28.14
N ILE A 199 23.84 18.40 27.83
CA ILE A 199 23.47 17.10 27.28
C ILE A 199 23.82 17.02 25.81
N GLY A 200 23.69 18.11 25.05
CA GLY A 200 24.05 18.17 23.63
C GLY A 200 25.49 17.70 23.38
N GLU A 201 26.44 18.19 24.17
CA GLU A 201 27.86 17.80 24.07
C GLU A 201 28.11 16.33 24.45
N ALA A 202 27.43 15.83 25.49
CA ALA A 202 27.53 14.41 25.89
C ALA A 202 26.87 13.48 24.85
N LEU A 203 25.75 13.91 24.29
CA LEU A 203 25.00 13.18 23.27
C LEU A 203 25.77 13.13 21.95
N GLU A 204 26.46 14.22 21.57
CA GLU A 204 27.34 14.25 20.40
C GLU A 204 28.44 13.20 20.49
N ARG A 205 29.13 13.12 21.64
CA ARG A 205 30.15 12.09 21.86
C ARG A 205 29.60 10.68 21.75
N PHE A 206 28.43 10.42 22.34
CA PHE A 206 27.75 9.13 22.21
C PHE A 206 27.38 8.80 20.76
N ILE A 207 26.82 9.77 20.02
CA ILE A 207 26.43 9.62 18.62
C ILE A 207 27.65 9.29 17.75
N MET A 208 28.79 9.95 18.00
CA MET A 208 30.04 9.65 17.29
C MET A 208 30.57 8.25 17.63
N GLU A 209 30.60 7.88 18.92
CA GLU A 209 31.08 6.56 19.37
C GLU A 209 30.24 5.41 18.79
N LYS A 210 28.93 5.59 18.71
CA LYS A 210 27.99 4.59 18.17
C LYS A 210 27.82 4.66 16.65
N GLY A 211 28.49 5.59 15.96
CA GLY A 211 28.37 5.76 14.51
C GLY A 211 26.97 6.21 14.04
N LEU A 212 26.25 6.95 14.88
CA LEU A 212 24.87 7.39 14.64
C LEU A 212 24.77 8.79 13.99
N GLY A 213 25.89 9.39 13.61
CA GLY A 213 25.96 10.74 13.01
C GLY A 213 25.24 10.90 11.66
N THR A 214 24.83 9.79 11.04
CA THR A 214 23.98 9.79 9.83
C THR A 214 22.50 10.03 10.13
N ILE A 215 22.08 9.92 11.40
CA ILE A 215 20.69 10.03 11.84
C ILE A 215 20.42 11.36 12.54
N ILE A 216 21.37 11.81 13.38
CA ILE A 216 21.29 13.11 14.07
C ILE A 216 22.55 13.89 13.74
N THR A 217 22.35 14.96 12.97
CA THR A 217 23.43 15.83 12.47
C THR A 217 23.70 17.03 13.38
N ASP A 218 22.75 17.37 14.25
CA ASP A 218 22.86 18.45 15.22
C ASP A 218 22.33 17.97 16.60
N PRO A 219 23.20 17.38 17.44
CA PRO A 219 22.83 16.83 18.74
C PRO A 219 22.29 17.88 19.72
N GLU A 220 22.83 19.10 19.72
CA GLU A 220 22.40 20.19 20.61
C GLU A 220 21.00 20.69 20.22
N ALA A 221 20.75 20.96 18.94
CA ALA A 221 19.43 21.34 18.46
C ALA A 221 18.41 20.22 18.67
N THR A 222 18.83 18.96 18.51
CA THR A 222 17.98 17.79 18.76
C THR A 222 17.58 17.69 20.23
N ALA A 223 18.55 17.79 21.15
CA ALA A 223 18.30 17.78 22.59
C ALA A 223 17.37 18.94 23.01
N LYS A 224 17.60 20.14 22.46
CA LYS A 224 16.72 21.30 22.68
C LYS A 224 15.31 20.99 22.17
N ASN A 225 15.16 20.59 20.92
CA ASN A 225 13.85 20.32 20.32
C ASN A 225 13.07 19.26 21.12
N TRP A 226 13.72 18.17 21.53
CA TRP A 226 13.10 17.11 22.31
C TRP A 226 12.67 17.56 23.71
N LEU A 227 13.45 18.42 24.38
CA LEU A 227 13.04 18.99 25.67
C LEU A 227 11.81 19.89 25.59
N TYR A 228 11.56 20.56 24.45
CA TYR A 228 10.42 21.46 24.26
C TYR A 228 9.24 20.82 23.52
N ALA A 229 9.44 19.68 22.85
CA ALA A 229 8.40 19.01 22.08
C ALA A 229 7.37 18.33 22.99
N LEU A 230 6.08 18.64 22.79
CA LEU A 230 4.96 18.05 23.55
C LEU A 230 4.80 16.54 23.36
N LYS A 231 5.27 16.01 22.22
CA LYS A 231 5.22 14.58 21.88
C LYS A 231 6.27 13.71 22.58
N GLU A 232 7.27 14.33 23.21
CA GLU A 232 8.37 13.62 23.89
C GLU A 232 8.13 13.52 25.40
N THR A 233 7.02 12.89 25.80
CA THR A 233 6.54 12.86 27.18
C THR A 233 7.57 12.30 28.17
N GLU A 234 8.25 11.21 27.82
CA GLU A 234 9.26 10.56 28.67
C GLU A 234 10.50 11.45 28.90
N ILE A 235 10.95 12.18 27.87
CA ILE A 235 12.07 13.11 27.99
C ILE A 235 11.68 14.29 28.89
N GLN A 236 10.44 14.78 28.76
CA GLN A 236 9.93 15.82 29.64
C GLN A 236 9.79 15.36 31.09
N GLU A 237 9.34 14.13 31.32
CA GLU A 237 9.25 13.52 32.64
C GLU A 237 10.63 13.33 33.27
N ALA A 238 11.60 12.81 32.49
CA ALA A 238 12.98 12.67 32.92
C ALA A 238 13.58 14.02 33.34
N PHE A 239 13.38 15.07 32.52
CA PHE A 239 13.80 16.43 32.87
C PHE A 239 13.11 16.94 34.14
N LYS A 240 11.79 16.77 34.28
CA LYS A 240 11.06 17.20 35.50
C LYS A 240 11.58 16.49 36.74
N ALA A 241 11.85 15.20 36.66
CA ALA A 241 12.36 14.39 37.77
C ALA A 241 13.77 14.82 38.20
N SER A 242 14.58 15.33 37.27
CA SER A 242 15.95 15.80 37.53
C SER A 242 16.09 17.32 37.65
N SER A 243 14.99 18.09 37.61
CA SER A 243 14.98 19.54 37.75
C SER A 243 14.58 19.99 39.15
N THR A 244 15.16 21.10 39.63
CA THR A 244 14.55 21.84 40.73
C THR A 244 13.61 22.90 40.18
N LYS A 245 12.30 22.78 40.43
CA LYS A 245 11.49 23.94 40.89
C LYS A 245 10.05 23.58 41.27
N HIS A 246 9.67 24.13 42.43
CA HIS A 246 8.33 24.43 42.94
C HIS A 246 7.42 23.28 43.40
N LYS A 247 7.73 22.70 44.57
CA LYS A 247 6.70 22.56 45.63
C LYS A 247 6.39 23.97 46.16
N THR A 248 5.66 24.76 45.37
CA THR A 248 4.77 25.75 45.96
C THR A 248 3.39 25.30 45.53
N GLN A 249 2.84 24.32 46.25
CA GLN A 249 1.39 24.30 46.42
C GLN A 249 1.06 25.70 46.92
N LYS A 250 0.38 26.48 46.08
CA LYS A 250 -0.38 27.61 46.57
C LYS A 250 -1.50 26.96 47.36
N THR A 251 -1.26 26.75 48.65
CA THR A 251 -2.23 26.37 49.64
C THR A 251 -3.40 27.34 49.46
N GLU A 252 -4.55 26.83 49.06
CA GLU A 252 -5.80 27.56 49.22
C GLU A 252 -5.95 27.80 50.72
N GLU A 253 -5.67 29.03 51.17
CA GLU A 253 -6.06 29.45 52.50
C GLU A 253 -7.60 29.50 52.55
N PRO A 254 -8.24 28.81 53.51
CA PRO A 254 -9.68 28.83 53.65
C PRO A 254 -10.07 30.08 54.43
N LEU A 255 -10.73 31.05 53.79
CA LEU A 255 -11.38 32.14 54.51
C LEU A 255 -12.85 32.24 54.12
N THR A 256 -13.63 31.53 54.95
CA THR A 256 -14.83 32.00 55.67
C THR A 256 -16.04 32.50 54.88
N TYR A 257 -17.14 31.76 55.10
CA TYR A 257 -18.52 32.19 54.86
C TYR A 257 -18.79 33.59 55.42
N SER A 258 -19.46 34.43 54.63
CA SER A 258 -20.43 35.40 55.14
C SER A 258 -21.63 35.47 54.20
N ILE A 259 -22.75 34.98 54.73
CA ILE A 259 -24.09 35.01 54.17
C ILE A 259 -24.66 36.44 54.36
N LEU A 260 -25.66 36.79 53.53
CA LEU A 260 -26.59 37.93 53.56
C LEU A 260 -26.11 39.19 52.81
N ARG A 261 -26.85 39.80 51.87
CA ARG A 261 -28.31 39.94 51.76
C ARG A 261 -28.77 39.99 50.30
N MET A 262 -29.84 39.24 49.98
CA MET A 262 -30.79 39.64 48.96
C MET A 262 -31.43 40.98 49.36
N GLN A 263 -31.49 41.93 48.44
CA GLN A 263 -32.57 42.92 48.43
C GLN A 263 -33.33 42.81 47.12
N VAL A 264 -34.56 42.31 47.30
CA VAL A 264 -35.68 42.46 46.38
C VAL A 264 -36.31 43.83 46.64
N THR A 265 -36.55 44.59 45.59
CA THR A 265 -37.61 45.61 45.49
C THR A 265 -37.87 45.78 44.00
N ARG A 266 -38.95 45.16 43.49
CA ARG A 266 -40.29 45.73 43.25
C ARG A 266 -40.31 46.73 42.12
#